data_AF-A0A5E5A541-F1
#
_entry.id   AF-A0A5E5A541-F1
#
_cell.length_a   1.000
_cell.length_b   1.000
_cell.length_c   1.000
_cell.angle_alpha   90.00
_cell.angle_beta   90.00
_cell.angle_gamma   90.00
#
_symmetry.space_group_name_H-M   'P 1'
#
loop_
_entity.id
_entity.type
_entity.pdbx_description
1 polymer ?
#
loop_
_entity_poly.entity_id
_entity_poly.type
_entity_poly.pdbx_seq_one_letter_code
_entity_poly.pdbx_strand_id
1 'polypeptide(L)'
;MARISPEVAGGANVIALLDTVARSEIDAWTLANSDDGYNVLVGSHGPMRKSCGGEFAPSLLTFPSYDTHPNVLNHELDSTAAGRYQLLHRWFAPYAKELDLPDFSPLSQDMIALQQIREQGALEMIQHGQFAMAIAACSNIWASLPGNSYGQHQNSLASLAEIYKACGGQIAVG
;
A
#
# COMPACT_ATOMS: atom_id res chain seq x y z
N MET A 1 -6.23 -9.62 0.67
CA MET A 1 -6.54 -9.22 -0.72
C MET A 1 -7.37 -7.96 -0.71
N ALA A 2 -7.16 -7.08 -1.68
CA ALA A 2 -7.97 -5.89 -1.89
C ALA A 2 -9.48 -6.20 -1.85
N ARG A 3 -10.27 -5.29 -1.28
CA ARG A 3 -11.74 -5.39 -1.14
C ARG A 3 -12.50 -4.87 -2.36
N ILE A 4 -11.87 -4.07 -3.21
CA ILE A 4 -12.41 -3.70 -4.52
C ILE A 4 -12.44 -4.92 -5.44
N SER A 5 -13.49 -5.04 -6.26
CA SER A 5 -13.63 -6.18 -7.17
C SER A 5 -12.73 -6.00 -8.41
N PRO A 6 -12.30 -7.10 -9.06
CA PRO A 6 -11.51 -7.01 -10.29
C PRO A 6 -12.21 -6.21 -11.39
N GLU A 7 -13.53 -6.29 -11.49
CA GLU A 7 -14.33 -5.60 -12.52
C GLU A 7 -14.25 -4.08 -12.34
N VAL A 8 -14.31 -3.59 -11.10
CA VAL A 8 -14.19 -2.15 -10.78
C VAL A 8 -12.73 -1.69 -10.82
N ALA A 9 -11.79 -2.55 -10.39
CA ALA A 9 -10.37 -2.24 -10.39
C ALA A 9 -9.78 -2.16 -11.80
N GLY A 10 -10.39 -2.81 -12.79
CA GLY A 10 -9.87 -2.89 -14.15
C GLY A 10 -9.03 -4.15 -14.41
N GLY A 11 -9.21 -5.21 -13.62
CA GLY A 11 -8.67 -6.54 -13.86
C GLY A 11 -7.93 -7.15 -12.67
N ALA A 12 -7.70 -8.47 -12.73
CA ALA A 12 -7.00 -9.20 -11.68
C ALA A 12 -5.54 -8.73 -11.47
N ASN A 13 -4.87 -8.27 -12.53
CA ASN A 13 -3.55 -7.67 -12.44
C ASN A 13 -3.53 -6.40 -11.57
N VAL A 14 -4.61 -5.61 -11.62
CA VAL A 14 -4.72 -4.40 -10.79
C VAL A 14 -4.90 -4.77 -9.31
N ILE A 15 -5.72 -5.79 -9.03
CA ILE A 15 -5.89 -6.35 -7.68
C ILE A 15 -4.55 -6.87 -7.13
N ALA A 16 -3.81 -7.62 -7.94
CA ALA A 16 -2.51 -8.13 -7.56
C ALA A 16 -1.50 -7.00 -7.27
N LEU A 17 -1.56 -5.88 -8.01
CA LEU A 17 -0.73 -4.71 -7.74
C LEU A 17 -1.11 -4.04 -6.40
N LEU A 18 -2.40 -3.86 -6.11
CA LEU A 18 -2.84 -3.34 -4.80
C LEU A 18 -2.34 -4.22 -3.65
N ASP A 19 -2.44 -5.54 -3.79
CA ASP A 19 -1.90 -6.48 -2.80
C ASP A 19 -0.36 -6.42 -2.68
N THR A 20 0.32 -6.16 -3.79
CA THR A 20 1.78 -5.97 -3.81
C THR A 20 2.18 -4.72 -3.05
N VAL A 21 1.48 -3.60 -3.26
CA VAL A 21 1.71 -2.35 -2.52
C VAL A 21 1.49 -2.57 -1.03
N ALA A 22 0.40 -3.22 -0.64
CA ALA A 22 0.11 -3.50 0.77
C ALA A 22 1.23 -4.32 1.45
N ARG A 23 1.74 -5.35 0.75
CA ARG A 23 2.85 -6.19 1.23
C ARG A 23 4.23 -5.52 1.15
N SER A 24 4.33 -4.43 0.38
CA SER A 24 5.53 -3.59 0.30
C SER A 24 5.58 -2.59 1.45
N GLU A 25 4.43 -2.05 1.85
CA GLU A 25 4.27 -1.05 2.91
C GLU A 25 4.15 -1.66 4.31
N ILE A 26 3.52 -2.84 4.43
CA ILE A 26 3.20 -3.47 5.71
C ILE A 26 3.78 -4.89 5.75
N ASP A 27 4.50 -5.20 6.81
CA ASP A 27 5.10 -6.53 6.98
C ASP A 27 4.05 -7.63 7.15
N ALA A 28 4.42 -8.87 6.80
CA ALA A 28 3.52 -10.00 6.78
C ALA A 28 2.88 -10.32 8.15
N TRP A 29 3.59 -10.06 9.26
CA TRP A 29 3.04 -10.28 10.59
C TRP A 29 1.98 -9.24 10.90
N THR A 30 2.24 -7.97 10.62
CA THR A 30 1.28 -6.88 10.84
C THR A 30 0.02 -7.08 9.98
N LEU A 31 0.16 -7.48 8.71
CA LEU A 31 -0.98 -7.82 7.85
C LEU A 31 -1.82 -8.97 8.45
N ALA A 32 -1.17 -10.01 8.98
CA ALA A 32 -1.85 -11.18 9.55
C ALA A 32 -2.53 -10.92 10.91
N ASN A 33 -2.11 -9.88 11.64
CA ASN A 33 -2.62 -9.54 12.97
C ASN A 33 -3.50 -8.27 12.97
N SER A 34 -3.86 -7.76 11.80
CA SER A 34 -4.74 -6.60 11.59
C SER A 34 -5.91 -6.96 10.68
N ASP A 35 -6.76 -5.99 10.31
CA ASP A 35 -7.73 -6.19 9.21
C ASP A 35 -7.01 -6.09 7.86
N ASP A 36 -6.12 -7.04 7.56
CA ASP A 36 -5.38 -7.13 6.28
C ASP A 36 -4.68 -5.82 5.90
N GLY A 37 -4.19 -5.08 6.91
CA GLY A 37 -3.54 -3.78 6.78
C GLY A 37 -4.46 -2.55 6.81
N TYR A 38 -5.78 -2.72 6.64
CA TYR A 38 -6.69 -1.58 6.44
C TYR A 38 -6.86 -0.67 7.66
N ASN A 39 -6.67 -1.19 8.88
CA ASN A 39 -6.73 -0.40 10.11
C ASN A 39 -5.34 -0.07 10.69
N VAL A 40 -4.25 -0.25 9.94
CA VAL A 40 -2.88 -0.09 10.44
C VAL A 40 -2.45 1.37 10.45
N LEU A 41 -1.84 1.81 11.55
CA LEU A 41 -1.17 3.10 11.67
C LEU A 41 0.33 2.95 11.41
N VAL A 42 0.94 4.00 10.86
CA VAL A 42 2.38 4.09 10.64
C VAL A 42 3.19 3.86 11.92
N GLY A 43 4.29 3.12 11.79
CA GLY A 43 5.11 2.65 12.90
C GLY A 43 4.68 1.30 13.47
N SER A 44 3.61 0.69 12.93
CA SER A 44 3.35 -0.72 13.19
C SER A 44 4.42 -1.60 12.55
N HIS A 45 4.87 -2.60 13.29
CA HIS A 45 5.81 -3.59 12.77
C HIS A 45 5.69 -4.92 13.51
N GLY A 46 5.93 -6.00 12.79
CA GLY A 46 6.14 -7.33 13.36
C GLY A 46 7.46 -7.47 14.13
N PRO A 47 7.79 -8.69 14.58
CA PRO A 47 9.08 -8.97 15.22
C PRO A 47 10.24 -8.66 14.27
N MET A 48 11.18 -7.81 14.69
CA MET A 48 12.36 -7.45 13.89
C MET A 48 13.63 -7.85 14.61
N ARG A 49 14.63 -8.35 13.88
CA ARG A 49 15.94 -8.65 14.45
C ARG A 49 16.85 -7.43 14.43
N LYS A 50 17.53 -7.18 15.55
CA LYS A 50 18.58 -6.17 15.65
C LYS A 50 19.83 -6.67 14.94
N SER A 51 20.53 -5.77 14.25
CA SER A 51 21.82 -6.06 13.62
C SER A 51 22.89 -6.48 14.61
N CYS A 52 22.82 -6.01 15.87
CA CYS A 52 23.72 -6.38 16.97
C CYS A 52 23.31 -7.66 17.73
N GLY A 53 22.27 -8.36 17.29
CA GLY A 53 21.65 -9.46 18.04
C GLY A 53 20.53 -8.98 18.98
N GLY A 54 19.52 -9.83 19.15
CA GLY A 54 18.28 -9.51 19.87
C GLY A 54 17.11 -9.15 18.95
N GLU A 55 15.94 -8.96 19.55
CA GLU A 55 14.68 -8.70 18.83
C GLU A 55 14.06 -7.37 19.30
N PHE A 56 13.45 -6.63 18.37
CA PHE A 56 12.44 -5.64 18.68
C PHE A 56 11.11 -6.38 18.82
N ALA A 57 10.44 -6.19 19.96
CA ALA A 57 9.10 -6.71 20.15
C ALA A 57 8.15 -6.11 19.10
N PRO A 58 7.19 -6.88 18.58
CA PRO A 58 6.22 -6.35 17.64
C PRO A 58 5.41 -5.22 18.28
N SER A 59 5.06 -4.23 17.46
CA SER A 59 4.18 -3.13 17.84
C SER A 59 3.05 -3.07 16.81
N LEU A 60 1.84 -3.41 17.22
CA LEU A 60 0.66 -3.31 16.37
C LEU A 60 -0.13 -2.05 16.75
N LEU A 61 -0.07 -1.03 15.89
CA LEU A 61 -0.81 0.20 16.06
C LEU A 61 -1.98 0.20 15.08
N THR A 62 -3.21 0.21 15.61
CA THR A 62 -4.42 0.24 14.79
C THR A 62 -5.35 1.36 15.19
N PHE A 63 -6.25 1.74 14.29
CA PHE A 63 -7.33 2.68 14.58
C PHE A 63 -8.69 1.95 14.66
N PRO A 64 -9.64 2.44 15.50
CA PRO A 64 -10.83 1.69 15.87
C PRO A 64 -12.02 1.85 14.91
N SER A 65 -12.03 2.88 14.04
CA SER A 65 -13.16 3.16 13.14
C SER A 65 -12.68 3.61 11.76
N TYR A 66 -13.44 3.24 10.74
CA TYR A 66 -13.25 3.62 9.35
C TYR A 66 -14.03 4.87 8.93
N ASP A 67 -14.78 5.52 9.83
CA ASP A 67 -15.64 6.67 9.45
C ASP A 67 -14.87 7.82 8.78
N THR A 68 -13.57 7.96 9.08
CA THR A 68 -12.67 8.92 8.45
C THR A 68 -11.23 8.43 8.59
N HIS A 69 -10.31 9.03 7.83
CA HIS A 69 -8.89 8.86 8.07
C HIS A 69 -8.54 9.27 9.53
N PRO A 70 -7.79 8.44 10.28
CA PRO A 70 -7.64 8.59 11.74
C PRO A 70 -6.85 9.83 12.18
N ASN A 71 -6.00 10.38 11.29
CA ASN A 71 -5.17 11.56 11.55
C ASN A 71 -4.36 11.48 12.86
N VAL A 72 -3.84 10.28 13.15
CA VAL A 72 -2.96 10.05 14.30
C VAL A 72 -1.52 10.31 13.86
N LEU A 73 -0.87 11.30 14.48
CA LEU A 73 0.53 11.62 14.22
C LEU A 73 1.43 10.64 14.97
N ASN A 74 2.27 9.92 14.24
CA ASN A 74 3.43 9.24 14.79
C ASN A 74 4.59 10.26 14.88
N HIS A 75 4.93 10.69 16.09
CA HIS A 75 5.95 11.70 16.33
C HIS A 75 7.37 11.24 15.99
N GLU A 76 7.66 9.94 16.06
CA GLU A 76 9.00 9.42 15.77
C GLU A 76 9.29 9.41 14.27
N LEU A 77 8.24 9.20 13.46
CA LEU A 77 8.32 9.13 12.00
C LEU A 77 7.83 10.40 11.30
N ASP A 78 7.37 11.40 12.08
CA ASP A 78 6.73 12.63 11.59
C ASP A 78 5.68 12.38 10.49
N SER A 79 4.83 11.39 10.71
CA SER A 79 3.90 10.88 9.69
C SER A 79 2.52 10.61 10.26
N THR A 80 1.50 10.85 9.43
CA THR A 80 0.10 10.52 9.71
C THR A 80 -0.39 9.35 8.86
N ALA A 81 0.53 8.60 8.24
CA ALA A 81 0.17 7.52 7.34
C ALA A 81 -0.70 6.45 8.04
N ALA A 82 -1.78 6.06 7.36
CA ALA A 82 -2.70 5.05 7.87
C ALA A 82 -3.31 4.22 6.74
N GLY A 83 -3.80 3.06 7.15
CA GLY A 83 -4.48 2.11 6.29
C GLY A 83 -3.55 1.26 5.45
N ARG A 84 -4.15 0.44 4.59
CA ARG A 84 -3.47 -0.62 3.86
C ARG A 84 -2.39 -0.10 2.89
N TYR A 85 -2.57 1.13 2.45
CA TYR A 85 -1.71 1.82 1.50
C TYR A 85 -0.96 3.00 2.13
N GLN A 86 -0.97 3.11 3.46
CA GLN A 86 -0.25 4.13 4.23
C GLN A 86 -0.51 5.58 3.72
N LEU A 87 -1.77 5.90 3.44
CA LEU A 87 -2.17 7.22 2.94
C LEU A 87 -1.95 8.28 4.03
N LEU A 88 -1.38 9.44 3.68
CA LEU A 88 -1.27 10.57 4.61
C LEU A 88 -2.62 11.30 4.75
N HIS A 89 -2.92 11.77 5.97
CA HIS A 89 -4.17 12.49 6.27
C HIS A 89 -4.45 13.65 5.30
N ARG A 90 -3.42 14.43 4.94
CA ARG A 90 -3.57 15.60 4.04
C ARG A 90 -4.15 15.26 2.67
N TRP A 91 -3.98 14.01 2.22
CA TRP A 91 -4.45 13.54 0.91
C TRP A 91 -5.86 12.94 0.98
N PHE A 92 -6.33 12.53 2.16
CA PHE A 92 -7.64 11.91 2.28
C PHE A 92 -8.77 12.83 1.84
N ALA A 93 -8.84 14.07 2.36
CA ALA A 93 -9.95 14.97 2.05
C ALA A 93 -10.07 15.33 0.55
N PRO A 94 -8.98 15.63 -0.18
CA PRO A 94 -9.04 15.79 -1.64
C PRO A 94 -9.62 14.58 -2.36
N TYR A 95 -9.11 13.37 -2.09
CA TYR A 95 -9.59 12.16 -2.76
C TYR A 95 -11.02 11.78 -2.36
N ALA A 96 -11.36 11.91 -1.08
CA ALA A 96 -12.72 11.63 -0.60
C ALA A 96 -13.74 12.53 -1.32
N LYS A 97 -13.38 13.80 -1.56
CA LYS A 97 -14.21 14.73 -2.33
C LYS A 97 -14.26 14.37 -3.82
N GLU A 98 -13.13 14.07 -4.42
CA GLU A 98 -13.04 13.75 -5.85
C GLU A 98 -13.81 12.47 -6.22
N LEU A 99 -13.73 11.47 -5.35
CA LEU A 99 -14.28 10.14 -5.57
C LEU A 99 -15.65 9.92 -4.87
N ASP A 100 -16.21 10.97 -4.24
CA ASP A 100 -17.47 10.93 -3.49
C ASP A 100 -17.50 9.81 -2.42
N LEU A 101 -16.41 9.69 -1.66
CA LEU A 101 -16.25 8.64 -0.66
C LEU A 101 -16.88 9.06 0.68
N PRO A 102 -17.72 8.21 1.29
CA PRO A 102 -18.40 8.54 2.54
C PRO A 102 -17.51 8.35 3.78
N ASP A 103 -16.40 7.62 3.64
CA ASP A 103 -15.60 7.12 4.75
C ASP A 103 -14.15 6.78 4.33
N PHE A 104 -13.40 6.15 5.24
CA PHE A 104 -12.08 5.57 5.01
C PHE A 104 -12.10 4.03 5.11
N SER A 105 -13.23 3.40 4.75
CA SER A 105 -13.38 1.94 4.73
C SER A 105 -12.38 1.25 3.80
N PRO A 106 -12.20 -0.07 3.91
CA PRO A 106 -11.32 -0.81 3.01
C PRO A 106 -11.56 -0.55 1.52
N LEU A 107 -12.84 -0.45 1.11
CA LEU A 107 -13.18 -0.14 -0.28
C LEU A 107 -12.77 1.28 -0.67
N SER A 108 -13.02 2.27 0.19
CA SER A 108 -12.59 3.66 -0.02
C SER A 108 -11.06 3.76 -0.14
N GLN A 109 -10.32 3.05 0.72
CA GLN A 109 -8.86 2.98 0.62
C GLN A 109 -8.38 2.39 -0.72
N ASP A 110 -9.01 1.31 -1.18
CA ASP A 110 -8.69 0.72 -2.49
C ASP A 110 -8.99 1.66 -3.64
N MET A 111 -10.12 2.37 -3.59
CA MET A 111 -10.48 3.36 -4.62
C MET A 111 -9.48 4.51 -4.69
N ILE A 112 -8.99 5.00 -3.54
CA ILE A 112 -7.95 6.03 -3.48
C ILE A 112 -6.62 5.51 -4.04
N ALA A 113 -6.20 4.29 -3.66
CA ALA A 113 -4.98 3.69 -4.20
C ALA A 113 -5.07 3.47 -5.71
N LEU A 114 -6.22 3.01 -6.21
CA LEU A 114 -6.49 2.87 -7.63
C LEU A 114 -6.47 4.20 -8.37
N GLN A 115 -7.01 5.26 -7.78
CA GLN A 115 -6.98 6.60 -8.36
C GLN A 115 -5.54 7.13 -8.47
N GLN A 116 -4.73 6.95 -7.43
CA GLN A 116 -3.30 7.28 -7.49
C GLN A 116 -2.56 6.52 -8.61
N ILE A 117 -2.86 5.22 -8.79
CA ILE A 117 -2.30 4.42 -9.90
C ILE A 117 -2.72 4.99 -11.27
N ARG A 118 -3.97 5.44 -11.41
CA ARG A 118 -4.46 6.07 -12.64
C ARG A 118 -3.74 7.39 -12.92
N GLU A 119 -3.56 8.24 -11.91
CA GLU A 119 -2.89 9.52 -12.04
C GLU A 119 -1.40 9.39 -12.40
N GLN A 120 -0.76 8.29 -12.01
CA GLN A 120 0.60 7.95 -12.47
C GLN A 120 0.65 7.33 -13.87
N GLY A 121 -0.49 7.14 -14.55
CA GLY A 121 -0.56 6.46 -15.85
C GLY A 121 -0.22 4.96 -15.80
N ALA A 122 -0.21 4.37 -14.60
CA ALA A 122 0.23 2.99 -14.38
C ALA A 122 -0.89 1.96 -14.57
N LEU A 123 -2.16 2.40 -14.68
CA LEU A 123 -3.31 1.49 -14.81
C LEU A 123 -3.24 0.64 -16.10
N GLU A 124 -3.04 1.27 -17.25
CA GLU A 124 -2.93 0.55 -18.52
C GLU A 124 -1.68 -0.35 -18.54
N MET A 125 -0.57 0.14 -17.99
CA MET A 125 0.67 -0.63 -17.88
C MET A 125 0.43 -1.95 -17.14
N ILE A 126 -0.23 -1.90 -15.98
CA ILE A 126 -0.48 -3.11 -15.19
C ILE A 126 -1.52 -4.02 -15.85
N GLN A 127 -2.51 -3.47 -16.53
CA GLN A 127 -3.48 -4.25 -17.31
C GLN A 127 -2.79 -5.04 -18.42
N HIS A 128 -1.77 -4.46 -19.07
CA HIS A 128 -0.93 -5.12 -20.06
C HIS A 128 0.22 -5.95 -19.46
N GLY A 129 0.27 -6.13 -18.14
CA GLY A 129 1.31 -6.92 -17.47
C GLY A 129 2.71 -6.27 -17.48
N GLN A 130 2.81 -4.98 -17.79
CA GLN A 130 4.05 -4.19 -17.79
C GLN A 130 4.44 -3.77 -16.35
N PHE A 131 4.60 -4.77 -15.48
CA PHE A 131 4.78 -4.58 -14.04
C PHE A 131 5.94 -3.63 -13.67
N ALA A 132 7.10 -3.80 -14.30
CA ALA A 132 8.27 -2.96 -14.02
C ALA A 132 8.02 -1.47 -14.30
N MET A 133 7.31 -1.16 -15.39
CA MET A 133 6.96 0.21 -15.75
C MET A 133 5.94 0.79 -14.77
N ALA A 134 4.93 0.00 -14.39
CA ALA A 134 3.93 0.42 -13.40
C ALA A 134 4.55 0.72 -12.02
N ILE A 135 5.48 -0.11 -11.54
CA ILE A 135 6.18 0.13 -10.27
C ILE A 135 7.03 1.41 -10.34
N ALA A 136 7.76 1.62 -11.43
CA ALA A 136 8.55 2.83 -11.61
C ALA A 136 7.67 4.10 -11.63
N ALA A 137 6.54 4.05 -12.35
CA ALA A 137 5.57 5.15 -12.42
C ALA A 137 4.95 5.47 -11.05
N CYS A 138 4.72 4.46 -10.20
CA CYS A 138 4.14 4.64 -8.87
C CYS A 138 5.14 4.97 -7.75
N SER A 139 6.44 5.06 -8.06
CA SER A 139 7.52 5.14 -7.05
C SER A 139 7.47 6.39 -6.16
N ASN A 140 6.91 7.49 -6.65
CA ASN A 140 6.71 8.74 -5.91
C ASN A 140 5.50 8.71 -4.97
N ILE A 141 4.58 7.77 -5.12
CA ILE A 141 3.40 7.64 -4.26
C ILE A 141 3.74 6.83 -3.01
N TRP A 142 4.42 5.70 -3.20
CA TRP A 142 4.77 4.76 -2.13
C TRP A 142 6.28 4.70 -1.93
N ALA A 143 6.73 5.12 -0.75
CA ALA A 143 8.15 5.25 -0.47
C ALA A 143 8.88 3.90 -0.48
N SER A 144 8.17 2.80 -0.19
CA SER A 144 8.71 1.44 -0.24
C SER A 144 9.05 0.96 -1.66
N LEU A 145 8.51 1.61 -2.69
CA LEU A 145 8.78 1.23 -4.09
C LEU A 145 10.13 1.79 -4.57
N PRO A 146 10.83 1.06 -5.45
CA PRO A 146 12.11 1.50 -5.97
C PRO A 146 11.96 2.69 -6.93
N GLY A 147 12.90 3.63 -6.88
CA GLY A 147 12.99 4.73 -7.86
C GLY A 147 12.68 6.13 -7.34
N ASN A 148 12.37 6.28 -6.04
CA ASN A 148 12.24 7.59 -5.39
C ASN A 148 13.52 8.04 -4.65
N SER A 149 13.53 9.28 -4.19
CA SER A 149 14.67 9.92 -3.51
C SER A 149 14.43 10.15 -2.01
N TYR A 150 13.50 9.43 -1.39
CA TYR A 150 13.09 9.67 0.00
C TYR A 150 14.10 9.17 1.05
N GLY A 151 15.15 8.45 0.64
CA GLY A 151 16.18 7.94 1.55
C GLY A 151 15.72 6.82 2.49
N GLN A 152 14.50 6.30 2.29
CA GLN A 152 13.95 5.16 3.00
C GLN A 152 14.37 3.83 2.32
N HIS A 153 14.17 2.71 3.03
CA HIS A 153 14.43 1.39 2.46
C HIS A 153 13.44 1.11 1.31
N GLN A 154 13.98 0.77 0.14
CA GLN A 154 13.20 0.43 -1.04
C GLN A 154 13.27 -1.08 -1.30
N ASN A 155 12.13 -1.68 -1.60
CA ASN A 155 12.05 -3.06 -2.04
C ASN A 155 12.69 -3.21 -3.43
N SER A 156 13.37 -4.34 -3.66
CA SER A 156 13.89 -4.63 -4.99
C SER A 156 12.74 -4.97 -5.95
N LEU A 157 12.87 -4.57 -7.22
CA LEU A 157 11.87 -4.89 -8.23
C LEU A 157 11.64 -6.40 -8.36
N ALA A 158 12.69 -7.21 -8.19
CA ALA A 158 12.59 -8.67 -8.20
C ALA A 158 11.74 -9.21 -7.03
N SER A 159 11.94 -8.69 -5.82
CA SER A 159 11.12 -9.05 -4.65
C SER A 159 9.65 -8.70 -4.87
N LEU A 160 9.38 -7.48 -5.36
CA LEU A 160 8.04 -7.03 -5.68
C LEU A 160 7.39 -7.88 -6.78
N ALA A 161 8.15 -8.32 -7.78
CA ALA A 161 7.65 -9.20 -8.84
C ALA A 161 7.25 -10.59 -8.32
N GLU A 162 8.00 -11.15 -7.36
CA GLU A 162 7.61 -12.42 -6.72
C GLU A 162 6.33 -12.26 -5.89
N ILE A 163 6.20 -11.16 -5.14
CA ILE A 163 4.98 -10.84 -4.40
C ILE A 163 3.80 -10.68 -5.36
N TYR A 164 3.97 -9.93 -6.45
CA TYR A 164 2.95 -9.68 -7.46
C TYR A 164 2.44 -10.98 -8.10
N LYS A 165 3.36 -11.87 -8.49
CA LYS A 165 3.03 -13.20 -9.00
C LYS A 165 2.31 -14.06 -7.95
N ALA A 166 2.75 -14.03 -6.70
CA ALA A 166 2.10 -14.76 -5.61
C ALA A 166 0.68 -14.24 -5.31
N CYS A 167 0.39 -12.97 -5.62
CA CYS A 167 -0.95 -12.39 -5.55
C CYS A 167 -1.80 -12.66 -6.80
N GLY A 168 -1.33 -13.50 -7.74
CA GLY A 168 -2.05 -13.85 -8.96
C GLY A 168 -1.80 -12.92 -10.14
N GLY A 169 -0.89 -11.96 -9.99
CA GLY A 169 -0.50 -11.03 -11.04
C GLY A 169 0.26 -11.72 -12.17
N GLN A 170 -0.06 -11.34 -13.40
CA GLN A 170 0.62 -11.84 -14.60
C GLN A 170 1.54 -10.76 -15.15
N ILE A 171 2.79 -11.13 -15.39
CA ILE A 171 3.78 -10.28 -16.04
C ILE A 171 3.80 -10.69 -17.51
N ALA A 172 3.70 -9.71 -18.41
CA ALA A 172 3.80 -9.97 -19.83
C ALA A 172 5.19 -10.53 -20.14
N VAL A 173 5.24 -11.66 -20.84
CA VAL A 173 6.47 -12.20 -21.40
C VAL A 173 6.72 -11.42 -22.69
N GLY A 174 7.78 -10.60 -22.69
CA GLY A 174 8.28 -9.94 -23.89
C GLY A 174 9.03 -10.89 -24.80
#